data_AF-G6AIW0-F1
#
_entry.id   AF-G6AIW0-F1
#
_cell.length_a   1.000
_cell.length_b   1.000
_cell.length_c   1.000
_cell.angle_alpha   90.00
_cell.angle_beta   90.00
_cell.angle_gamma   90.00
#
_symmetry.space_group_name_H-M   'P 1'
#
loop_
_entity.id
_entity.type
_entity.pdbx_description
1 polymer ?
#
loop_
_entity_poly.entity_id
_entity_poly.type
_entity_poly.pdbx_seq_one_letter_code
_entity_poly.pdbx_strand_id
1 'polypeptide(L)' 'MGWFFGFKLHLICNEKGELLNFMITPGYIDDRKPLEYKAFIDFIYGKLFGDQT' A
#
# COMPACT_ATOMS: atom_id res chain seq x y z
N MET A 1 2.53 5.82 22.56
CA MET A 1 2.63 7.20 22.03
C MET A 1 3.96 7.33 21.31
N GLY A 2 4.04 6.80 20.08
CA GLY A 2 5.26 6.89 19.27
C GLY A 2 4.95 7.67 18.00
N TRP A 3 5.51 8.87 17.87
CA TRP A 3 5.53 9.56 16.59
C TRP A 3 6.59 8.87 15.72
N PHE A 4 6.14 8.08 14.74
CA PHE A 4 7.03 7.57 13.70
C PHE A 4 7.42 8.73 12.78
N PHE A 5 8.67 9.16 12.87
CA PHE A 5 9.27 10.07 11.89
C PHE A 5 9.84 9.21 10.76
N GLY A 6 9.17 9.21 9.60
CA GLY A 6 9.54 8.34 8.48
C GLY A 6 8.45 8.26 7.41
N PHE A 7 8.59 7.31 6.50
CA PHE A 7 7.61 7.00 5.47
C PHE A 7 7.27 5.50 5.50
N LYS A 8 6.10 5.17 4.98
CA LYS A 8 5.66 3.81 4.67
C LYS A 8 5.73 3.61 3.17
N LEU A 9 6.20 2.43 2.75
CA LEU A 9 6.22 2.01 1.37
C LEU A 9 5.17 0.92 1.19
N HIS A 10 4.13 1.23 0.41
CA HIS A 10 3.08 0.30 0.04
C HIS A 10 3.43 -0.29 -1.33
N LEU A 11 3.47 -1.61 -1.43
CA LEU A 11 3.79 -2.33 -2.67
C LEU A 11 2.60 -3.18 -3.08
N ILE A 12 2.28 -3.17 -4.37
CA ILE A 12 1.34 -4.11 -4.96
C ILE A 12 2.11 -4.96 -5.94
N CYS A 13 2.18 -6.26 -5.66
CA CYS A 13 2.81 -7.24 -6.52
C CYS A 13 1.77 -8.28 -6.96
N ASN A 14 1.97 -8.85 -8.14
CA ASN A 14 1.17 -10.01 -8.56
C ASN A 14 1.75 -11.32 -7.99
N GLU A 15 1.07 -12.44 -8.29
CA GLU A 15 1.45 -13.78 -7.81
C GLU A 15 2.83 -14.24 -8.31
N LYS A 16 3.35 -13.66 -9.39
CA LYS A 16 4.70 -13.94 -9.91
C LYS A 16 5.78 -13.07 -9.24
N GLY A 17 5.39 -12.17 -8.34
CA GLY A 17 6.29 -11.21 -7.70
C GLY A 17 6.60 -9.98 -8.56
N GLU A 18 5.87 -9.76 -9.67
CA GLU A 18 6.05 -8.57 -10.49
C GLU A 18 5.40 -7.37 -9.80
N LEU A 19 6.14 -6.27 -9.68
CA LEU A 19 5.64 -5.02 -9.11
C LEU A 19 4.64 -4.37 -10.08
N LEU A 20 3.40 -4.23 -9.63
CA LEU A 20 2.34 -3.58 -10.41
C LEU A 20 2.25 -2.08 -10.10
N ASN A 21 2.40 -1.71 -8.82
CA ASN A 21 2.41 -0.32 -8.39
C ASN A 21 3.01 -0.16 -6.99
N PHE A 22 3.35 1.07 -6.62
CA PHE A 22 3.81 1.43 -5.30
C PHE A 22 3.31 2.81 -4.87
N MET A 23 3.30 3.04 -3.56
CA MET A 23 2.99 4.33 -2.98
C MET A 23 3.83 4.59 -1.74
N ILE A 24 4.26 5.84 -1.58
CA ILE A 24 4.95 6.30 -0.38
C ILE A 24 4.02 7.22 0.38
N THR A 25 3.75 6.92 1.65
CA THR A 25 3.00 7.80 2.54
C THR A 25 3.85 8.18 3.75
N PRO A 26 3.56 9.31 4.42
CA PRO A 26 4.14 9.57 5.73
C PRO A 26 3.89 8.42 6.71
N GLY A 27 4.82 8.21 7.65
CA GLY A 27 4.82 7.08 8.58
C GLY A 27 3.63 7.03 9.53
N TYR A 28 2.95 8.15 9.73
CA TYR A 28 1.78 8.26 10.60
C TYR A 28 0.45 7.92 9.89
N ILE A 29 0.47 7.68 8.58
CA ILE A 29 -0.74 7.34 7.82
C ILE A 29 -1.11 5.87 8.06
N ASP A 30 -2.40 5.60 8.30
CA ASP A 30 -2.96 4.24 8.44
C ASP A 30 -2.79 3.45 7.13
N ASP A 31 -2.42 2.17 7.21
CA ASP A 31 -2.11 1.33 6.04
C ASP A 31 -3.32 1.08 5.13
N ARG A 32 -4.53 1.33 5.62
CA ARG A 32 -5.76 1.24 4.83
C ARG A 32 -6.04 2.51 4.04
N LYS A 33 -5.45 3.65 4.39
CA LYS A 33 -5.68 4.93 3.68
C LYS A 33 -5.27 4.91 2.22
N PRO A 34 -4.11 4.32 1.84
CA PRO A 34 -3.75 4.12 0.45
C PRO A 34 -4.84 3.41 -0.37
N LEU A 35 -5.64 2.54 0.25
CA LEU A 35 -6.71 1.80 -0.41
C LEU A 35 -7.88 2.68 -0.89
N GLU A 36 -7.99 3.90 -0.39
CA GLU A 36 -8.98 4.88 -0.86
C GLU A 36 -8.50 5.63 -2.12
N TYR A 37 -7.21 5.57 -2.45
CA TYR A 37 -6.66 6.30 -3.59
C TYR A 37 -6.83 5.50 -4.88
N LYS A 38 -7.80 5.91 -5.70
CA LYS A 38 -8.10 5.31 -7.01
C LYS A 38 -6.87 5.04 -7.88
N ALA A 39 -5.94 5.98 -7.99
CA ALA A 39 -4.71 5.80 -8.76
C ALA A 39 -3.82 4.63 -8.25
N PHE A 40 -3.98 4.22 -6.99
CA PHE A 40 -3.27 3.11 -6.38
C PHE A 40 -3.96 1.75 -6.56
N ILE A 41 -5.28 1.71 -6.81
CA ILE A 41 -6.05 0.45 -6.88
C ILE A 41 -6.74 0.20 -8.21
N ASP A 42 -7.09 1.23 -8.99
CA ASP A 42 -8.02 1.12 -10.12
C ASP A 42 -7.50 0.24 -11.28
N PHE A 43 -6.20 0.00 -11.36
CA PHE A 43 -5.57 -0.89 -12.36
C PHE A 43 -5.47 -2.35 -11.88
N ILE A 44 -5.85 -2.64 -10.63
CA ILE A 44 -5.88 -3.99 -10.08
C ILE A 44 -7.27 -4.60 -10.30
N TYR A 45 -7.29 -5.75 -10.95
CA TYR A 45 -8.50 -6.55 -11.10
C TYR A 45 -8.34 -7.87 -10.34
N GLY A 46 -9.34 -8.22 -9.54
CA GLY A 46 -9.34 -9.46 -8.76
C GLY A 46 -9.35 -9.21 -7.25
N LYS A 47 -8.70 -10.08 -6.48
CA LYS A 47 -8.64 -10.01 -5.02
C LYS A 47 -7.34 -9.35 -4.58
N LEU A 48 -7.44 -8.36 -3.70
CA LEU A 48 -6.31 -7.74 -3.02
C LEU A 48 -6.21 -8.31 -1.62
N PHE A 49 -5.03 -8.78 -1.23
CA PHE A 49 -4.73 -9.27 0.12
C PHE A 49 -3.69 -8.34 0.74
N GLY A 50 -4.00 -7.81 1.92
CA GLY A 50 -3.06 -7.05 2.73
C GLY A 50 -2.26 -7.98 3.63
N ASP A 51 -1.00 -7.64 3.87
CA ASP A 51 -0.23 -8.27 4.94
C ASP A 51 -0.76 -7.80 6.30
N GLN A 52 -0.90 -8.73 7.23
CA GLN A 52 -1.26 -8.42 8.60
C GLN A 52 -0.06 -8.71 9.50
N THR A 53 0.62 -7.64 9.92
CA THR A 53 1.70 -7.70 10.91
C THR A 53 1.16 -7.55 12.34
#